data_AF-A0A832T5Y6-F1
#
_entry.id   AF-A0A832T5Y6-F1
#
_cell.length_a   1.000
_cell.length_b   1.000
_cell.length_c   1.000
_cell.angle_alpha   90.00
_cell.angle_beta   90.00
_cell.angle_gamma   90.00
#
_symmetry.space_group_name_H-M   'P 1'
#
loop_
_entity.id
_entity.type
_entity.pdbx_description
1 polymer ?
#
loop_
_entity_poly.entity_id
_entity_poly.type
_entity_poly.pdbx_seq_one_letter_code
_entity_poly.pdbx_strand_id
1 'polypeptide(L)'
;MIHGPTVIDTGWAERILRSLKRLGEVRAKLGGTTGYVALLDAGLDSVVEFDRKLPSECLSELNEWADVLVLTNHGKSRESGLAFAEQVLSRAEGVDSLVQAERPGEPDGGIVLWNPGDAERTVAEHLREDLGLKITEVRTVRTEKGGGIGKSRRVACVEPGDRILVNGITVGVAESRNVELVFDDSGYLVEIRGGRIKPEGVERLGRVDPERVVVKTDRRLRRTEPERKRVKSGPERIHRVLLVDHDAERKVEDMRRSDAVVSVGDDTTCVCAELGDRLGVWVIGLVDLDPDGWVRDDTRESLRSSENLAALLVCERDDDAGKLVRGRFFRDREMRVLDPPVTVGELVEEVKECVKEVLKCVYHKAKETSA
;
A
#
# COMPACT_ATOMS: atom_id res chain seq x y z
N MET A 1 -0.52 10.64 -12.74
CA MET A 1 -0.33 9.86 -11.49
C MET A 1 -1.55 8.99 -11.26
N ILE A 2 -1.36 7.71 -10.94
CA ILE A 2 -2.42 6.76 -10.59
C ILE A 2 -2.38 6.51 -9.09
N HIS A 3 -3.52 6.56 -8.41
CA HIS A 3 -3.64 6.31 -6.98
C HIS A 3 -4.61 5.17 -6.66
N GLY A 4 -4.14 4.25 -5.83
CA GLY A 4 -4.93 3.18 -5.25
C GLY A 4 -5.17 1.99 -6.21
N PRO A 5 -5.44 0.80 -5.66
CA PRO A 5 -5.65 -0.41 -6.47
C PRO A 5 -6.99 -0.41 -7.23
N THR A 6 -8.04 0.17 -6.67
CA THR A 6 -9.41 0.05 -7.21
C THR A 6 -9.56 0.62 -8.63
N VAL A 7 -8.89 1.74 -8.93
CA VAL A 7 -8.95 2.34 -10.27
C VAL A 7 -8.20 1.49 -11.32
N ILE A 8 -7.24 0.68 -10.88
CA ILE A 8 -6.52 -0.28 -11.72
C ILE A 8 -7.39 -1.53 -11.92
N ASP A 9 -7.92 -2.08 -10.83
CA ASP A 9 -8.72 -3.32 -10.84
C ASP A 9 -9.99 -3.21 -11.67
N THR A 10 -10.62 -2.04 -11.68
CA THR A 10 -11.81 -1.74 -12.48
C THR A 10 -11.49 -1.48 -13.97
N GLY A 11 -10.20 -1.50 -14.35
CA GLY A 11 -9.72 -1.25 -15.72
C GLY A 11 -9.75 0.22 -16.15
N TRP A 12 -10.18 1.12 -15.27
CA TRP A 12 -10.29 2.55 -15.59
C TRP A 12 -8.93 3.23 -15.78
N ALA A 13 -7.92 2.85 -14.98
CA ALA A 13 -6.56 3.34 -15.16
C ALA A 13 -6.06 3.08 -16.59
N GLU A 14 -6.26 1.87 -17.10
CA GLU A 14 -5.84 1.51 -18.45
C GLU A 14 -6.63 2.30 -19.52
N ARG A 15 -7.96 2.41 -19.37
CA ARG A 15 -8.80 3.18 -20.31
C ARG A 15 -8.38 4.65 -20.38
N ILE A 16 -8.13 5.26 -19.23
CA ILE A 16 -7.67 6.66 -19.15
C ILE A 16 -6.29 6.81 -19.80
N LEU A 17 -5.34 5.91 -19.50
CA LEU A 17 -4.02 5.94 -20.15
C LEU A 17 -4.11 5.82 -21.68
N ARG A 18 -4.94 4.90 -22.18
CA ARG A 18 -5.16 4.75 -23.63
C ARG A 18 -5.82 5.98 -24.25
N SER A 19 -6.74 6.62 -23.53
CA SER A 19 -7.41 7.85 -23.96
C SER A 19 -6.42 9.01 -24.07
N LEU A 20 -5.61 9.24 -23.03
CA LEU A 20 -4.60 10.31 -22.98
C LEU A 20 -3.51 10.13 -24.05
N LYS A 21 -3.11 8.89 -24.36
CA LYS A 21 -2.14 8.60 -25.43
C LYS A 21 -2.60 9.04 -26.82
N ARG A 22 -3.90 9.32 -27.02
CA ARG A 22 -4.41 9.89 -28.28
C ARG A 22 -4.21 11.40 -28.36
N LEU A 23 -3.96 12.08 -27.25
CA LEU A 23 -3.68 13.51 -27.19
C LEU A 23 -2.19 13.83 -27.27
N GLY A 24 -1.34 12.97 -26.72
CA GLY A 24 0.11 13.22 -26.69
C GLY A 24 0.89 12.14 -25.95
N GLU A 25 2.13 12.47 -25.61
CA GLU A 25 2.99 11.60 -24.81
C GLU A 25 2.47 11.47 -23.38
N VAL A 26 2.53 10.25 -22.82
CA VAL A 26 2.01 9.96 -21.48
C VAL A 26 3.07 9.26 -20.66
N ARG A 27 3.48 9.90 -19.55
CA ARG A 27 4.24 9.27 -18.47
C ARG A 27 3.33 9.01 -17.28
N ALA A 28 3.27 7.75 -16.83
CA ALA A 28 2.43 7.34 -15.72
C ALA A 28 3.30 6.90 -14.54
N LYS A 29 3.01 7.45 -13.36
CA LYS A 29 3.57 7.02 -12.07
C LYS A 29 2.49 6.52 -11.13
N LEU A 30 2.81 5.51 -10.34
CA LEU A 30 1.98 4.98 -9.25
C LEU A 30 2.73 5.14 -7.93
N GLY A 31 2.07 5.78 -6.96
CA GLY A 31 2.58 5.90 -5.58
C GLY A 31 1.86 4.94 -4.64
N GLY A 32 2.62 4.12 -3.92
CA GLY A 32 2.14 3.22 -2.86
C GLY A 32 1.98 1.76 -3.28
N THR A 33 2.21 0.85 -2.33
CA THR A 33 2.44 -0.58 -2.61
C THR A 33 1.18 -1.38 -2.88
N THR A 34 0.05 -1.03 -2.26
CA THR A 34 -1.23 -1.71 -2.52
C THR A 34 -1.67 -1.56 -3.98
N GLY A 35 -1.47 -0.38 -4.58
CA GLY A 35 -1.71 -0.18 -6.01
C GLY A 35 -0.77 -0.99 -6.89
N TYR A 36 0.44 -1.29 -6.42
CA TYR A 36 1.45 -1.98 -7.22
C TYR A 36 1.10 -3.45 -7.43
N VAL A 37 0.48 -4.11 -6.44
CA VAL A 37 -0.09 -5.45 -6.62
C VAL A 37 -1.15 -5.44 -7.75
N ALA A 38 -2.03 -4.44 -7.75
CA ALA A 38 -3.03 -4.27 -8.81
C ALA A 38 -2.42 -3.99 -10.18
N LEU A 39 -1.32 -3.22 -10.21
CA LEU A 39 -0.57 -2.95 -11.42
C LEU A 39 -0.03 -4.24 -12.06
N LEU A 40 0.53 -5.14 -11.24
CA LEU A 40 1.01 -6.44 -11.70
C LEU A 40 -0.13 -7.30 -12.23
N ASP A 41 -1.27 -7.36 -11.53
CA ASP A 41 -2.45 -8.11 -11.95
C ASP A 41 -3.00 -7.63 -13.29
N ALA A 42 -3.02 -6.32 -13.51
CA ALA A 42 -3.46 -5.70 -14.75
C ALA A 42 -2.41 -5.77 -15.88
N GLY A 43 -1.18 -6.21 -15.59
CA GLY A 43 -0.07 -6.23 -16.54
C GLY A 43 0.40 -4.84 -16.99
N LEU A 44 0.15 -3.82 -16.16
CA LEU A 44 0.51 -2.42 -16.45
C LEU A 44 1.90 -2.05 -15.91
N ASP A 45 2.64 -3.00 -15.34
CA ASP A 45 3.95 -2.83 -14.72
C ASP A 45 5.07 -2.45 -15.71
N SER A 46 4.82 -2.55 -17.01
CA SER A 46 5.70 -2.08 -18.09
C SER A 46 5.38 -0.68 -18.60
N VAL A 47 4.21 -0.13 -18.28
CA VAL A 47 3.73 1.17 -18.79
C VAL A 47 3.53 2.22 -17.69
N VAL A 48 3.46 1.80 -16.43
CA VAL A 48 3.39 2.68 -15.27
C VAL A 48 4.64 2.45 -14.43
N GLU A 49 5.38 3.54 -14.21
CA GLU A 49 6.52 3.56 -13.30
C GLU A 49 6.01 3.48 -11.86
N PHE A 50 6.47 2.48 -11.12
CA PHE A 50 6.20 2.38 -9.68
C PHE A 50 7.28 3.13 -8.91
N ASP A 51 6.85 4.04 -8.03
CA ASP A 51 7.74 4.76 -7.13
C ASP A 51 7.20 4.65 -5.68
N ARG A 52 8.10 4.61 -4.70
CA ARG A 52 7.75 4.55 -3.26
C ARG A 52 7.42 5.94 -2.69
N LYS A 53 7.56 6.99 -3.50
CA LYS A 53 7.23 8.37 -3.18
C LYS A 53 5.76 8.58 -2.87
N LEU A 54 5.49 9.62 -2.09
CA LEU A 54 4.14 10.10 -1.82
C LEU A 54 3.49 10.59 -3.12
N PRO A 55 2.14 10.54 -3.22
CA PRO A 55 1.44 11.05 -4.39
C PRO A 55 1.78 12.50 -4.75
N SER A 56 2.04 13.36 -3.76
CA SER A 56 2.46 14.74 -3.97
C SER A 56 3.84 14.84 -4.62
N GLU A 57 4.81 14.04 -4.15
CA GLU A 57 6.15 13.98 -4.73
C GLU A 57 6.13 13.43 -6.16
N CYS A 58 5.32 12.38 -6.41
CA CYS A 58 5.10 11.86 -7.77
C CYS A 58 4.50 12.91 -8.70
N LEU A 59 3.61 13.78 -8.21
CA LEU A 59 3.08 14.89 -9.01
C LEU A 59 4.13 15.97 -9.26
N SER A 60 4.89 16.38 -8.25
CA SER A 60 5.99 17.35 -8.41
C SER A 60 6.96 16.92 -9.51
N GLU A 61 7.38 15.65 -9.51
CA GLU A 61 8.30 15.14 -10.53
C GLU A 61 7.69 15.05 -11.92
N LEU A 62 6.40 14.70 -12.02
CA LEU A 62 5.71 14.69 -13.30
C LEU A 62 5.53 16.11 -13.85
N ASN A 63 5.41 17.11 -12.96
CA ASN A 63 5.24 18.52 -13.33
C ASN A 63 6.44 19.09 -14.08
N GLU A 64 7.64 18.60 -13.81
CA GLU A 64 8.86 19.03 -14.52
C GLU A 64 8.86 18.63 -16.01
N TRP A 65 8.00 17.69 -16.40
CA TRP A 65 7.96 17.12 -17.75
C TRP A 65 6.62 17.35 -18.47
N ALA A 66 5.50 17.42 -17.74
CA ALA A 66 4.17 17.42 -18.31
C ALA A 66 3.58 18.82 -18.48
N ASP A 67 2.89 19.06 -19.60
CA ASP A 67 2.05 20.26 -19.80
C ASP A 67 0.76 20.20 -18.96
N VAL A 68 0.22 19.00 -18.74
CA VAL A 68 -1.01 18.77 -17.97
C VAL A 68 -0.84 17.56 -17.07
N LEU A 69 -1.12 17.75 -15.78
CA LEU A 69 -1.13 16.67 -14.81
C LEU A 69 -2.51 16.03 -14.68
N VAL A 70 -2.54 14.70 -14.74
CA VAL A 70 -3.76 13.91 -14.52
C VAL A 70 -3.58 13.03 -13.27
N LEU A 71 -4.46 13.20 -12.28
CA LEU A 71 -4.59 12.31 -11.11
C LEU A 71 -5.76 11.34 -11.34
N THR A 72 -5.47 10.05 -11.40
CA THR A 72 -6.50 9.02 -11.52
C THR A 72 -6.68 8.34 -10.18
N ASN A 73 -7.87 8.46 -9.59
CA ASN A 73 -8.17 7.94 -8.27
C ASN A 73 -9.56 7.31 -8.23
N HIS A 74 -9.76 6.42 -7.26
CA HIS A 74 -11.07 5.86 -6.96
C HIS A 74 -11.28 5.87 -5.45
N GLY A 75 -11.73 6.99 -4.88
CA GLY A 75 -12.02 7.14 -3.46
C GLY A 75 -13.12 6.22 -2.91
N LYS A 76 -13.41 6.35 -1.61
CA LYS A 76 -14.57 5.71 -0.94
C LYS A 76 -15.87 6.36 -1.35
N SER A 77 -15.84 7.68 -1.43
CA SER A 77 -16.86 8.54 -1.99
C SER A 77 -16.18 9.63 -2.81
N ARG A 78 -16.96 10.37 -3.60
CA ARG A 78 -16.47 11.58 -4.28
C ARG A 78 -15.80 12.55 -3.30
N GLU A 79 -16.38 12.80 -2.13
CA GLU A 79 -15.84 13.71 -1.11
C GLU A 79 -14.47 13.25 -0.63
N SER A 80 -14.29 11.95 -0.37
CA SER A 80 -12.99 11.40 0.05
C SER A 80 -11.90 11.57 -1.01
N GLY A 81 -12.28 11.42 -2.29
CA GLY A 81 -11.36 11.61 -3.39
C GLY A 81 -10.97 13.05 -3.63
N LEU A 82 -11.93 13.98 -3.47
CA LEU A 82 -11.66 15.41 -3.53
C LEU A 82 -10.74 15.85 -2.38
N ALA A 83 -11.02 15.41 -1.15
CA ALA A 83 -10.16 15.71 0.01
C ALA A 83 -8.74 15.16 -0.17
N PHE A 84 -8.61 13.96 -0.74
CA PHE A 84 -7.30 13.40 -1.09
C PHE A 84 -6.56 14.25 -2.12
N ALA A 85 -7.21 14.61 -3.23
CA ALA A 85 -6.59 15.43 -4.28
C ALA A 85 -6.20 16.82 -3.76
N GLU A 86 -7.02 17.45 -2.92
CA GLU A 86 -6.70 18.73 -2.27
C GLU A 86 -5.46 18.61 -1.36
N GLN A 87 -5.37 17.53 -0.57
CA GLN A 87 -4.21 17.27 0.28
C GLN A 87 -2.93 16.98 -0.50
N VAL A 88 -3.05 16.36 -1.66
CA VAL A 88 -1.94 16.06 -2.57
C VAL A 88 -1.48 17.34 -3.26
N LEU A 89 -2.41 18.12 -3.81
CA LEU A 89 -2.16 19.38 -4.50
C LEU A 89 -1.53 20.43 -3.57
N SER A 90 -1.98 20.52 -2.32
CA SER A 90 -1.39 21.44 -1.32
C SER A 90 0.04 21.10 -0.90
N ARG A 91 0.51 19.87 -1.19
CA ARG A 91 1.86 19.39 -0.87
C ARG A 91 2.76 19.21 -2.09
N ALA A 92 2.19 19.24 -3.30
CA ALA A 92 2.94 19.10 -4.53
C ALA A 92 3.63 20.43 -4.88
N GLU A 93 4.93 20.37 -5.12
CA GLU A 93 5.75 21.54 -5.41
C GLU A 93 5.59 21.93 -6.88
N GLY A 94 5.33 23.21 -7.14
CA GLY A 94 5.17 23.75 -8.50
C GLY A 94 3.87 23.33 -9.23
N VAL A 95 2.98 22.58 -8.58
CA VAL A 95 1.73 22.10 -9.19
C VAL A 95 0.57 23.02 -8.84
N ASP A 96 0.15 23.87 -9.78
CA ASP A 96 -0.92 24.85 -9.57
C ASP A 96 -2.29 24.36 -10.07
N SER A 97 -2.31 23.48 -11.07
CA SER A 97 -3.49 22.93 -11.73
C SER A 97 -3.45 21.40 -11.77
N LEU A 98 -4.62 20.76 -11.82
CA LEU A 98 -4.73 19.29 -11.88
C LEU A 98 -6.05 18.85 -12.52
N VAL A 99 -5.98 17.88 -13.43
CA VAL A 99 -7.15 17.12 -13.89
C VAL A 99 -7.26 15.86 -13.04
N GLN A 100 -8.33 15.70 -12.27
CA GLN A 100 -8.57 14.48 -11.49
C GLN A 100 -9.68 13.64 -12.14
N ALA A 101 -9.40 12.39 -12.50
CA ALA A 101 -10.43 11.41 -12.78
C ALA A 101 -10.79 10.67 -11.48
N GLU A 102 -11.92 11.03 -10.87
CA GLU A 102 -12.37 10.51 -9.57
C GLU A 102 -13.48 9.49 -9.73
N ARG A 103 -13.25 8.27 -9.22
CA ARG A 103 -14.19 7.13 -9.24
C ARG A 103 -14.92 6.98 -10.58
N PRO A 104 -14.21 6.98 -11.73
CA PRO A 104 -14.87 6.86 -13.02
C PRO A 104 -15.73 5.58 -13.07
N GLY A 105 -16.90 5.67 -13.69
CA GLY A 105 -17.90 4.58 -13.75
C GLY A 105 -18.89 4.54 -12.58
N GLU A 106 -18.62 5.24 -11.48
CA GLU A 106 -19.58 5.39 -10.39
C GLU A 106 -20.60 6.52 -10.68
N PRO A 107 -21.83 6.46 -10.13
CA PRO A 107 -22.85 7.49 -10.36
C PRO A 107 -22.43 8.91 -9.93
N ASP A 108 -21.61 9.01 -8.88
CA ASP A 108 -21.01 10.24 -8.35
C ASP A 108 -19.60 10.52 -8.90
N GLY A 109 -19.10 9.68 -9.81
CA GLY A 109 -17.78 9.79 -10.41
C GLY A 109 -17.71 10.79 -11.57
N GLY A 110 -16.50 11.25 -11.88
CA GLY A 110 -16.27 12.17 -12.98
C GLY A 110 -14.86 12.76 -13.02
N ILE A 111 -14.70 13.74 -13.90
CA ILE A 111 -13.50 14.56 -14.04
C ILE A 111 -13.67 15.81 -13.17
N VAL A 112 -12.69 16.10 -12.34
CA VAL A 112 -12.61 17.28 -11.49
C VAL A 112 -11.42 18.11 -11.94
N LEU A 113 -11.68 19.35 -12.31
CA LEU A 113 -10.68 20.32 -12.74
C LEU A 113 -10.30 21.21 -11.57
N TRP A 114 -9.06 21.12 -11.09
CA TRP A 114 -8.52 21.95 -10.02
C TRP A 114 -7.74 23.11 -10.63
N ASN A 115 -8.18 24.34 -10.36
CA ASN A 115 -7.57 25.59 -10.87
C ASN A 115 -7.25 25.53 -12.40
N PRO A 116 -8.21 25.16 -13.25
CA PRO A 116 -7.93 24.83 -14.64
C PRO A 116 -7.56 26.05 -15.50
N GLY A 117 -6.52 25.89 -16.32
CA GLY A 117 -6.29 26.67 -17.54
C GLY A 117 -6.89 26.00 -18.78
N ASP A 118 -6.50 26.48 -19.96
CA ASP A 118 -7.04 25.99 -21.24
C ASP A 118 -6.56 24.57 -21.58
N ALA A 119 -5.34 24.21 -21.17
CA ALA A 119 -4.78 22.89 -21.39
C ALA A 119 -5.52 21.81 -20.61
N GLU A 120 -5.81 22.06 -19.33
CA GLU A 120 -6.60 21.14 -18.48
C GLU A 120 -8.02 20.97 -19.02
N ARG A 121 -8.65 22.06 -19.49
CA ARG A 121 -9.98 22.00 -20.12
C ARG A 121 -9.97 21.13 -21.36
N THR A 122 -8.96 21.27 -22.22
CA THR A 122 -8.81 20.46 -23.44
C THR A 122 -8.70 18.97 -23.11
N VAL A 123 -7.85 18.62 -22.14
CA VAL A 123 -7.69 17.23 -21.68
C VAL A 123 -8.98 16.70 -21.05
N ALA A 124 -9.67 17.48 -20.23
CA ALA A 124 -10.92 17.08 -19.62
C ALA A 124 -12.05 16.86 -20.62
N GLU A 125 -12.19 17.74 -21.62
CA GLU A 125 -13.17 17.59 -22.70
C GLU A 125 -12.93 16.32 -23.52
N HIS A 126 -11.68 16.04 -23.88
CA HIS A 126 -11.33 14.79 -24.56
C HIS A 126 -11.68 13.54 -23.73
N LEU A 127 -11.34 13.54 -22.43
CA LEU A 127 -11.69 12.43 -21.53
C LEU A 127 -13.21 12.31 -21.37
N ARG A 128 -13.96 13.41 -21.33
CA ARG A 128 -15.43 13.38 -21.31
C ARG A 128 -15.98 12.74 -22.57
N GLU A 129 -15.49 13.11 -23.74
CA GLU A 129 -15.97 12.59 -25.02
C GLU A 129 -15.63 11.11 -25.23
N ASP A 130 -14.40 10.71 -24.91
CA ASP A 130 -13.93 9.33 -25.12
C ASP A 130 -14.46 8.36 -24.05
N LEU A 131 -14.65 8.82 -22.82
CA LEU A 131 -14.99 7.96 -21.67
C LEU A 131 -16.37 8.20 -21.07
N GLY A 132 -17.12 9.21 -21.53
CA GLY A 132 -18.47 9.53 -21.05
C GLY A 132 -18.51 10.09 -19.63
N LEU A 133 -17.44 10.75 -19.16
CA LEU A 133 -17.32 11.24 -17.79
C LEU A 133 -17.83 12.68 -17.64
N LYS A 134 -18.53 12.98 -16.53
CA LYS A 134 -18.99 14.35 -16.23
C LYS A 134 -17.82 15.22 -15.79
N ILE A 135 -17.81 16.51 -16.15
CA ILE A 135 -16.79 17.47 -15.71
C ILE A 135 -17.35 18.34 -14.59
N THR A 136 -16.53 18.62 -13.57
CA THR A 136 -16.78 19.63 -12.54
C THR A 136 -15.53 20.47 -12.34
N GLU A 137 -15.68 21.77 -12.11
CA GLU A 137 -14.57 22.66 -11.77
C GLU A 137 -14.55 23.00 -10.29
N VAL A 138 -13.35 23.01 -9.71
CA VAL A 138 -13.07 23.41 -8.35
C VAL A 138 -11.93 24.42 -8.37
N ARG A 139 -12.12 25.54 -7.67
CA ARG A 139 -11.05 26.50 -7.39
C ARG A 139 -10.62 26.33 -5.95
N THR A 140 -9.36 25.96 -5.75
CA THR A 140 -8.76 25.98 -4.42
C THR A 140 -7.98 27.26 -4.26
N VAL A 141 -8.23 27.94 -3.15
CA VAL A 141 -7.26 28.91 -2.65
C VAL A 141 -6.23 28.05 -1.92
N ARG A 142 -4.95 28.10 -2.31
CA ARG A 142 -3.87 27.58 -1.46
C ARG A 142 -3.96 28.33 -0.14
N THR A 143 -4.65 27.76 0.83
CA THR A 143 -4.57 28.25 2.20
C THR A 143 -3.13 28.00 2.63
N GLU A 144 -2.46 29.06 3.07
CA GLU A 144 -1.19 28.92 3.79
C GLU A 144 -1.39 27.82 4.81
N LYS A 145 -0.62 26.73 4.64
CA LYS A 145 -0.58 25.51 5.46
C LYS A 145 -1.70 25.47 6.49
N GLY A 146 -2.79 24.78 6.18
CA GLY A 146 -3.84 24.43 7.13
C GLY A 146 -3.25 23.61 8.27
N GLY A 147 -2.58 24.30 9.19
CA GLY A 147 -2.04 23.79 10.42
C GLY A 147 -3.23 23.40 11.26
N GLY A 148 -3.37 22.09 11.50
CA GLY A 148 -3.93 21.70 12.78
C GLY A 148 -3.18 22.48 13.85
N ILE A 149 -3.91 23.12 14.76
CA ILE A 149 -3.34 23.95 15.82
C ILE A 149 -2.44 23.05 16.68
N GLY A 150 -1.14 22.98 16.35
CA GLY A 150 0.02 22.46 17.11
C GLY A 150 -0.04 21.09 17.80
N LYS A 151 -1.20 20.46 17.96
CA LYS A 151 -1.46 19.34 18.87
C LYS A 151 -2.60 18.44 18.40
N SER A 152 -3.36 18.82 17.38
CA SER A 152 -4.43 17.94 16.89
C SER A 152 -4.63 18.00 15.38
N ARG A 153 -5.08 16.88 14.81
CA ARG A 153 -5.33 16.72 13.38
C ARG A 153 -6.63 15.98 13.13
N ARG A 154 -7.56 16.64 12.45
CA ARG A 154 -8.81 16.01 12.01
C ARG A 154 -8.54 15.02 10.88
N VAL A 155 -9.19 13.87 10.94
CA VAL A 155 -9.14 12.85 9.90
C VAL A 155 -10.34 13.03 8.98
N ALA A 156 -10.08 13.34 7.72
CA ALA A 156 -11.11 13.57 6.72
C ALA A 156 -11.73 12.25 6.23
N CYS A 157 -13.04 12.28 5.95
CA CYS A 157 -13.78 11.21 5.27
C CYS A 157 -13.59 9.81 5.90
N VAL A 158 -13.51 9.76 7.22
CA VAL A 158 -13.43 8.55 8.02
C VAL A 158 -14.83 7.99 8.30
N GLU A 159 -14.98 6.68 8.21
CA GLU A 159 -16.19 5.95 8.58
C GLU A 159 -15.97 5.14 9.87
N PRO A 160 -16.99 4.95 10.72
CA PRO A 160 -16.89 4.04 11.87
C PRO A 160 -16.43 2.65 11.42
N GLY A 161 -15.48 2.05 12.14
CA GLY A 161 -14.83 0.80 11.80
C GLY A 161 -13.66 0.92 10.81
N ASP A 162 -13.39 2.10 10.24
CA ASP A 162 -12.12 2.33 9.54
C ASP A 162 -10.96 2.20 10.52
N ARG A 163 -9.89 1.53 10.11
CA ARG A 163 -8.60 1.64 10.80
C ARG A 163 -7.95 2.95 10.46
N ILE A 164 -7.18 3.48 11.40
CA ILE A 164 -6.45 4.73 11.26
C ILE A 164 -4.97 4.39 11.17
N LEU A 165 -4.37 4.69 10.02
CA LEU A 165 -2.94 4.56 9.83
C LEU A 165 -2.28 5.93 9.90
N VAL A 166 -1.17 5.99 10.64
CA VAL A 166 -0.29 7.14 10.68
C VAL A 166 1.07 6.65 10.18
N ASN A 167 1.57 7.24 9.08
CA ASN A 167 2.81 6.83 8.41
C ASN A 167 2.88 5.33 8.05
N GLY A 168 1.73 4.69 7.82
CA GLY A 168 1.62 3.26 7.49
C GLY A 168 1.43 2.34 8.71
N ILE A 169 1.51 2.87 9.94
CA ILE A 169 1.30 2.09 11.16
C ILE A 169 -0.14 2.25 11.65
N THR A 170 -0.78 1.14 12.00
CA THR A 170 -2.15 1.15 12.53
C THR A 170 -2.14 1.57 13.98
N VAL A 171 -2.64 2.77 14.26
CA VAL A 171 -2.65 3.35 15.61
C VAL A 171 -3.99 3.25 16.32
N GLY A 172 -5.03 2.79 15.61
CA GLY A 172 -6.36 2.70 16.18
C GLY A 172 -7.45 2.44 15.16
N VAL A 173 -8.69 2.51 15.64
CA VAL A 173 -9.91 2.30 14.86
C VAL A 173 -10.85 3.47 15.10
N ALA A 174 -11.45 3.99 14.04
CA ALA A 174 -12.46 5.02 14.11
C ALA A 174 -13.77 4.46 14.67
N GLU A 175 -14.39 5.13 15.63
CA GLU A 175 -15.70 4.76 16.19
C GLU A 175 -16.79 5.72 15.72
N SER A 176 -16.40 6.84 15.10
CA SER A 176 -17.28 7.87 14.59
C SER A 176 -16.76 8.44 13.27
N ARG A 177 -17.57 9.26 12.59
CA ARG A 177 -17.15 10.04 11.42
C ARG A 177 -16.36 11.31 11.77
N ASN A 178 -16.25 11.63 13.05
CA ASN A 178 -15.55 12.81 13.55
C ASN A 178 -14.33 12.35 14.35
N VAL A 179 -13.26 12.00 13.65
CA VAL A 179 -12.01 11.57 14.27
C VAL A 179 -11.00 12.71 14.31
N GLU A 180 -10.36 12.87 15.45
CA GLU A 180 -9.23 13.79 15.65
C GLU A 180 -8.08 13.05 16.35
N LEU A 181 -6.91 13.09 15.74
CA LEU A 181 -5.65 12.61 16.32
C LEU A 181 -5.07 13.72 17.19
N VAL A 182 -4.78 13.43 18.45
CA VAL A 182 -4.22 14.40 19.40
C VAL A 182 -2.80 13.97 19.78
N PHE A 183 -1.85 14.87 19.58
CA PHE A 183 -0.45 14.67 19.87
C PHE A 183 -0.02 15.53 21.07
N ASP A 184 0.91 15.03 21.88
CA ASP A 184 1.54 15.82 22.92
C ASP A 184 2.61 16.78 22.37
N ASP A 185 3.17 17.62 23.23
CA ASP A 185 4.22 18.59 22.86
C ASP A 185 5.52 17.93 22.37
N SER A 186 5.71 16.64 22.66
CA SER A 186 6.84 15.87 22.19
C SER A 186 6.59 15.24 20.82
N GLY A 187 5.34 15.22 20.34
CA GLY A 187 4.95 14.61 19.06
C GLY A 187 4.51 13.15 19.16
N TYR A 188 4.16 12.66 20.35
CA TYR A 188 3.56 11.33 20.53
C TYR A 188 2.05 11.42 20.40
N LEU A 189 1.44 10.45 19.71
CA LEU A 189 -0.01 10.31 19.65
C LEU A 189 -0.54 9.85 21.02
N VAL A 190 -1.33 10.69 21.68
CA VAL A 190 -1.82 10.44 23.05
C VAL A 190 -3.32 10.12 23.10
N GLU A 191 -4.10 10.60 22.12
CA GLU A 191 -5.54 10.38 22.07
C GLU A 191 -6.02 10.28 20.62
N ILE A 192 -7.01 9.41 20.38
CA ILE A 192 -7.80 9.41 19.15
C ILE A 192 -9.24 9.74 19.56
N ARG A 193 -9.63 11.01 19.43
CA ARG A 193 -11.02 11.42 19.72
C ARG A 193 -11.93 10.88 18.63
N GLY A 194 -13.08 10.34 19.04
CA GLY A 194 -14.01 9.68 18.11
C GLY A 194 -13.51 8.34 17.57
N GLY A 195 -12.48 7.76 18.21
CA GLY A 195 -11.94 6.45 17.91
C GLY A 195 -11.30 5.79 19.13
N ARG A 196 -10.69 4.63 18.90
CA ARG A 196 -10.02 3.81 19.91
C ARG A 196 -8.56 3.64 19.55
N ILE A 197 -7.67 3.87 20.53
CA ILE A 197 -6.23 3.64 20.38
C ILE A 197 -5.92 2.15 20.33
N LYS A 198 -4.97 1.79 19.47
CA LYS A 198 -4.23 0.53 19.51
C LYS A 198 -2.87 0.77 20.19
N PRO A 199 -2.67 0.39 21.46
CA PRO A 199 -1.48 0.74 22.23
C PRO A 199 -0.18 0.32 21.56
N GLU A 200 -0.12 -0.91 21.05
CA GLU A 200 1.09 -1.47 20.42
C GLU A 200 1.44 -0.71 19.14
N GLY A 201 0.42 -0.27 18.39
CA GLY A 201 0.60 0.53 17.19
C GLY A 201 1.08 1.96 17.47
N VAL A 202 0.61 2.57 18.56
CA VAL A 202 1.08 3.89 19.02
C VAL A 202 2.52 3.81 19.51
N GLU A 203 2.86 2.77 20.28
CA GLU A 203 4.23 2.53 20.75
C GLU A 203 5.19 2.39 19.57
N ARG A 204 4.78 1.64 18.53
CA ARG A 204 5.54 1.49 17.28
C ARG A 204 5.65 2.77 16.45
N LEU A 205 4.60 3.60 16.43
CA LEU A 205 4.64 4.89 15.72
C LEU A 205 5.72 5.80 16.30
N GLY A 206 5.83 5.83 17.63
CA GLY A 206 6.77 6.69 18.33
C GLY A 206 6.53 8.18 18.06
N ARG A 207 7.61 8.96 18.07
CA ARG A 207 7.58 10.41 17.88
C ARG A 207 7.39 10.79 16.41
N VAL A 208 6.44 11.67 16.13
CA VAL A 208 6.16 12.19 14.79
C VAL A 208 5.94 13.69 14.77
N ASP A 209 6.02 14.28 13.58
CA ASP A 209 5.60 15.67 13.34
C ASP A 209 4.13 15.68 12.87
N PRO A 210 3.17 16.17 13.69
CA PRO A 210 1.75 16.17 13.37
C PRO A 210 1.37 16.86 12.05
N GLU A 211 2.17 17.85 11.62
CA GLU A 211 1.94 18.57 10.36
C GLU A 211 2.34 17.72 9.14
N ARG A 212 3.34 16.86 9.31
CA ARG A 212 3.93 16.06 8.23
C ARG A 212 3.43 14.64 8.16
N VAL A 213 2.78 14.12 9.21
CA VAL A 213 2.30 12.73 9.18
C VAL A 213 1.36 12.48 8.00
N VAL A 214 1.42 11.28 7.45
CA VAL A 214 0.46 10.83 6.46
C VAL A 214 -0.60 10.03 7.19
N VAL A 215 -1.84 10.54 7.18
CA VAL A 215 -2.98 9.85 7.78
C VAL A 215 -3.79 9.21 6.68
N LYS A 216 -4.02 7.90 6.79
CA LYS A 216 -4.91 7.15 5.91
C LYS A 216 -5.98 6.47 6.77
N THR A 217 -7.16 6.29 6.21
CA THR A 217 -8.20 5.46 6.82
C THR A 217 -8.68 4.45 5.82
N ASP A 218 -8.79 3.20 6.25
CA ASP A 218 -9.45 2.17 5.44
C ASP A 218 -9.96 1.04 6.32
N ARG A 219 -11.00 0.33 5.86
CA ARG A 219 -11.42 -0.93 6.47
C ARG A 219 -10.60 -2.10 5.95
N ARG A 220 -9.99 -1.97 4.77
CA ARG A 220 -9.28 -3.05 4.06
C ARG A 220 -8.10 -2.48 3.25
N LEU A 221 -7.03 -3.25 3.06
CA LEU A 221 -5.90 -2.85 2.19
C LEU A 221 -6.31 -2.67 0.72
N ARG A 222 -7.27 -3.48 0.26
CA ARG A 222 -7.82 -3.48 -1.11
C ARG A 222 -9.32 -3.76 -1.04
N ARG A 223 -10.14 -2.91 -1.67
CA ARG A 223 -11.61 -3.02 -1.65
C ARG A 223 -12.18 -3.95 -2.72
N THR A 224 -11.36 -4.27 -3.71
CA THR A 224 -11.66 -5.11 -4.87
C THR A 224 -11.02 -6.49 -4.68
N GLU A 225 -11.68 -7.52 -5.23
CA GLU A 225 -11.17 -8.90 -5.28
C GLU A 225 -10.95 -9.29 -6.74
N PRO A 226 -9.89 -8.80 -7.39
CA PRO A 226 -9.61 -9.17 -8.76
C PRO A 226 -9.10 -10.61 -8.84
N GLU A 227 -9.38 -11.27 -9.95
CA GLU A 227 -8.80 -12.58 -10.26
C GLU A 227 -7.27 -12.50 -10.24
N ARG A 228 -6.61 -13.48 -9.60
CA ARG A 228 -5.14 -13.61 -9.59
C ARG A 228 -4.67 -14.04 -10.98
N LYS A 229 -4.49 -13.08 -11.89
CA LYS A 229 -4.14 -13.35 -13.29
C LYS A 229 -2.68 -13.73 -13.51
N ARG A 230 -1.79 -13.47 -12.55
CA ARG A 230 -0.35 -13.76 -12.65
C ARG A 230 0.18 -14.42 -11.39
N VAL A 231 0.29 -15.74 -11.44
CA VAL A 231 1.06 -16.52 -10.48
C VAL A 231 2.33 -17.01 -11.18
N LYS A 232 3.49 -16.67 -10.62
CA LYS A 232 4.81 -17.17 -11.00
C LYS A 232 5.28 -18.11 -9.91
N SER A 233 5.72 -19.31 -10.24
CA SER A 233 6.32 -20.20 -9.24
C SER A 233 7.66 -19.65 -8.76
N GLY A 234 7.92 -19.77 -7.46
CA GLY A 234 9.24 -19.49 -6.91
C GLY A 234 10.34 -20.42 -7.46
N PRO A 235 11.62 -20.02 -7.37
CA PRO A 235 12.73 -20.81 -7.88
C PRO A 235 12.91 -22.12 -7.08
N GLU A 236 13.50 -23.13 -7.70
CA GLU A 236 13.79 -24.42 -7.05
C GLU A 236 14.93 -24.31 -6.01
N ARG A 237 15.88 -23.42 -6.28
CA ARG A 237 17.05 -23.16 -5.43
C ARG A 237 17.03 -21.72 -4.95
N ILE A 238 17.24 -21.53 -3.65
CA ILE A 238 17.21 -20.26 -2.96
C ILE A 238 18.64 -19.81 -2.69
N HIS A 239 19.02 -18.66 -3.26
CA HIS A 239 20.29 -18.01 -3.02
C HIS A 239 20.13 -16.76 -2.15
N ARG A 240 19.08 -15.96 -2.37
CA ARG A 240 18.88 -14.68 -1.68
C ARG A 240 17.61 -14.72 -0.86
N VAL A 241 17.76 -14.55 0.45
CA VAL A 241 16.65 -14.48 1.40
C VAL A 241 16.59 -13.07 1.99
N LEU A 242 15.40 -12.48 1.98
CA LEU A 242 15.13 -11.15 2.56
C LEU A 242 14.32 -11.28 3.85
N LEU A 243 14.68 -10.54 4.87
CA LEU A 243 13.85 -10.31 6.06
C LEU A 243 12.93 -9.12 5.81
N VAL A 244 11.63 -9.32 5.92
CA VAL A 244 10.62 -8.26 5.87
C VAL A 244 9.95 -8.19 7.22
N ASP A 245 10.32 -7.17 7.99
CA ASP A 245 9.84 -6.97 9.35
C ASP A 245 8.88 -5.78 9.35
N HIS A 246 7.57 -6.06 9.42
CA HIS A 246 6.53 -5.04 9.57
C HIS A 246 6.47 -3.90 8.53
N ASP A 247 7.16 -4.05 7.41
CA ASP A 247 7.35 -3.00 6.40
C ASP A 247 7.36 -3.57 4.97
N ALA A 248 6.44 -4.50 4.68
CA ALA A 248 6.32 -5.11 3.37
C ALA A 248 6.13 -4.08 2.24
N GLU A 249 5.42 -2.99 2.54
CA GLU A 249 5.19 -1.94 1.54
C GLU A 249 6.50 -1.33 1.03
N ARG A 250 7.49 -1.09 1.89
CA ARG A 250 8.75 -0.48 1.46
C ARG A 250 9.74 -1.47 0.88
N LYS A 251 9.54 -2.78 1.02
CA LYS A 251 10.51 -3.82 0.61
C LYS A 251 10.23 -4.47 -0.75
N VAL A 252 9.28 -3.95 -1.53
CA VAL A 252 8.88 -4.54 -2.83
C VAL A 252 10.04 -4.75 -3.81
N GLU A 253 10.92 -3.76 -3.98
CA GLU A 253 12.04 -3.91 -4.94
C GLU A 253 13.13 -4.84 -4.44
N ASP A 254 13.34 -4.90 -3.12
CA ASP A 254 14.27 -5.84 -2.50
C ASP A 254 13.73 -7.27 -2.66
N MET A 255 12.41 -7.42 -2.50
CA MET A 255 11.70 -8.67 -2.72
C MET A 255 11.78 -9.12 -4.18
N ARG A 256 11.65 -8.22 -5.16
CA ARG A 256 11.88 -8.51 -6.60
C ARG A 256 13.27 -9.07 -6.88
N ARG A 257 14.26 -8.74 -6.06
CA ARG A 257 15.66 -9.21 -6.19
C ARG A 257 15.95 -10.44 -5.34
N SER A 258 14.97 -10.96 -4.62
CA SER A 258 15.12 -12.08 -3.68
C SER A 258 14.48 -13.33 -4.23
N ASP A 259 14.93 -14.48 -3.75
CA ASP A 259 14.38 -15.78 -4.14
C ASP A 259 13.37 -16.28 -3.08
N ALA A 260 13.54 -15.83 -1.83
CA ALA A 260 12.63 -16.06 -0.72
C ALA A 260 12.58 -14.86 0.25
N VAL A 261 11.49 -14.77 1.02
CA VAL A 261 11.26 -13.80 2.09
C VAL A 261 10.91 -14.53 3.37
N VAL A 262 11.49 -14.09 4.48
CA VAL A 262 10.96 -14.36 5.83
C VAL A 262 10.24 -13.09 6.29
N SER A 263 8.92 -13.17 6.47
CA SER A 263 8.10 -12.04 6.93
C SER A 263 7.81 -12.13 8.43
N VAL A 264 7.75 -10.99 9.09
CA VAL A 264 7.36 -10.88 10.51
C VAL A 264 6.05 -10.10 10.60
N GLY A 265 5.06 -10.74 11.22
CA GLY A 265 3.72 -10.23 11.47
C GLY A 265 2.67 -10.68 10.46
N ASP A 266 1.43 -10.77 10.94
CA ASP A 266 0.30 -11.32 10.21
C ASP A 266 -0.01 -10.52 8.93
N ASP A 267 -0.19 -9.21 9.03
CA ASP A 267 -0.54 -8.38 7.86
C ASP A 267 0.63 -8.29 6.86
N THR A 268 1.85 -8.14 7.37
CA THR A 268 3.08 -8.16 6.58
C THR A 268 3.20 -9.45 5.80
N THR A 269 2.95 -10.59 6.44
CA THR A 269 3.00 -11.91 5.82
C THR A 269 1.99 -12.04 4.70
N CYS A 270 0.80 -11.45 4.84
CA CYS A 270 -0.21 -11.49 3.80
C CYS A 270 0.17 -10.63 2.59
N VAL A 271 0.68 -9.42 2.82
CA VAL A 271 1.18 -8.57 1.73
C VAL A 271 2.35 -9.27 1.02
N CYS A 272 3.28 -9.88 1.78
CA CYS A 272 4.36 -10.68 1.22
C CYS A 272 3.84 -11.88 0.42
N ALA A 273 2.85 -12.62 0.90
CA ALA A 273 2.28 -13.74 0.16
C ALA A 273 1.64 -13.31 -1.17
N GLU A 274 0.87 -12.21 -1.17
CA GLU A 274 0.28 -11.66 -2.40
C GLU A 274 1.34 -11.19 -3.40
N LEU A 275 2.37 -10.49 -2.94
CA LEU A 275 3.49 -10.09 -3.78
C LEU A 275 4.29 -11.30 -4.28
N GLY A 276 4.50 -12.29 -3.40
CA GLY A 276 5.28 -13.50 -3.66
C GLY A 276 4.73 -14.27 -4.85
N ASP A 277 3.42 -14.48 -4.90
CA ASP A 277 2.75 -15.12 -6.03
C ASP A 277 3.03 -14.43 -7.37
N ARG A 278 3.10 -13.09 -7.40
CA ARG A 278 3.27 -12.32 -8.65
C ARG A 278 4.73 -12.15 -9.05
N LEU A 279 5.61 -12.11 -8.06
CA LEU A 279 7.04 -11.92 -8.24
C LEU A 279 7.79 -13.24 -8.45
N GLY A 280 7.21 -14.37 -8.05
CA GLY A 280 7.90 -15.67 -8.06
C GLY A 280 8.88 -15.78 -6.89
N VAL A 281 8.45 -15.39 -5.69
CA VAL A 281 9.29 -15.33 -4.48
C VAL A 281 8.62 -16.15 -3.40
N TRP A 282 9.37 -17.08 -2.79
CA TRP A 282 8.88 -17.90 -1.67
C TRP A 282 8.67 -17.06 -0.42
N VAL A 283 7.65 -17.39 0.38
CA VAL A 283 7.33 -16.68 1.63
C VAL A 283 7.29 -17.66 2.80
N ILE A 284 7.98 -17.31 3.88
CA ILE A 284 7.91 -17.96 5.19
C ILE A 284 7.44 -16.91 6.18
N GLY A 285 6.24 -17.07 6.74
CA GLY A 285 5.67 -16.11 7.68
C GLY A 285 5.93 -16.47 9.14
N LEU A 286 6.43 -15.53 9.93
CA LEU A 286 6.42 -15.57 11.39
C LEU A 286 5.20 -14.79 11.87
N VAL A 287 4.24 -15.47 12.49
CA VAL A 287 2.95 -14.90 12.87
C VAL A 287 2.59 -15.33 14.29
N ASP A 288 1.80 -14.55 15.01
CA ASP A 288 1.24 -14.96 16.31
C ASP A 288 -0.28 -15.17 16.26
N LEU A 289 -0.88 -14.98 15.07
CA LEU A 289 -2.31 -15.13 14.78
C LEU A 289 -3.17 -14.06 15.47
N ASP A 290 -2.57 -12.91 15.80
CA ASP A 290 -3.29 -11.69 16.14
C ASP A 290 -3.26 -10.73 14.94
N PRO A 291 -4.09 -10.95 13.91
CA PRO A 291 -4.12 -10.03 12.78
C PRO A 291 -4.63 -8.67 13.26
N ASP A 292 -3.90 -7.60 12.92
CA ASP A 292 -4.41 -6.23 13.08
C ASP A 292 -5.63 -5.99 12.17
N GLY A 293 -5.92 -6.97 11.31
CA GLY A 293 -7.15 -7.24 10.60
C GLY A 293 -7.23 -6.56 9.23
N TRP A 294 -6.10 -6.05 8.73
CA TRP A 294 -6.01 -5.52 7.37
C TRP A 294 -6.35 -6.56 6.33
N VAL A 295 -6.05 -7.80 6.70
CA VAL A 295 -6.35 -9.01 5.98
C VAL A 295 -7.63 -9.60 6.60
N ARG A 296 -8.52 -10.09 5.75
CA ARG A 296 -9.89 -10.57 6.04
C ARG A 296 -9.96 -11.47 7.30
N ASP A 297 -11.13 -11.65 7.92
CA ASP A 297 -11.32 -12.71 8.96
C ASP A 297 -10.99 -14.13 8.42
N ASP A 298 -10.88 -14.28 7.10
CA ASP A 298 -10.35 -15.44 6.39
C ASP A 298 -8.88 -15.30 5.96
N THR A 299 -8.07 -14.50 6.66
CA THR A 299 -6.62 -14.32 6.46
C THR A 299 -5.90 -15.65 6.21
N ARG A 300 -6.29 -16.69 6.94
CA ARG A 300 -5.80 -18.05 6.75
C ARG A 300 -6.18 -18.65 5.38
N GLU A 301 -7.36 -18.39 4.86
CA GLU A 301 -7.82 -18.82 3.54
C GLU A 301 -7.09 -18.07 2.42
N SER A 302 -6.91 -16.75 2.55
CA SER A 302 -6.10 -15.97 1.59
C SER A 302 -4.64 -16.42 1.56
N LEU A 303 -4.02 -16.64 2.73
CA LEU A 303 -2.68 -17.21 2.83
C LEU A 303 -2.61 -18.64 2.26
N ARG A 304 -3.61 -19.49 2.53
CA ARG A 304 -3.70 -20.85 1.93
C ARG A 304 -3.79 -20.83 0.41
N SER A 305 -4.43 -19.81 -0.16
CA SER A 305 -4.53 -19.64 -1.61
C SER A 305 -3.22 -19.18 -2.28
N SER A 306 -2.21 -18.72 -1.52
CA SER A 306 -0.92 -18.31 -2.09
C SER A 306 -0.07 -19.51 -2.49
N GLU A 307 0.30 -19.59 -3.76
CA GLU A 307 1.11 -20.68 -4.33
C GLU A 307 2.58 -20.63 -3.89
N ASN A 308 3.07 -19.45 -3.52
CA ASN A 308 4.44 -19.26 -3.06
C ASN A 308 4.58 -19.14 -1.53
N LEU A 309 3.52 -19.37 -0.76
CA LEU A 309 3.63 -19.53 0.68
C LEU A 309 4.23 -20.90 1.00
N ALA A 310 5.47 -20.93 1.49
CA ALA A 310 6.17 -22.15 1.86
C ALA A 310 5.74 -22.68 3.24
N ALA A 311 5.72 -21.79 4.23
CA ALA A 311 5.33 -22.13 5.60
C ALA A 311 4.82 -20.91 6.38
N LEU A 312 3.96 -21.16 7.37
CA LEU A 312 3.66 -20.25 8.46
C LEU A 312 4.17 -20.86 9.76
N LEU A 313 5.09 -20.16 10.41
CA LEU A 313 5.61 -20.47 11.72
C LEU A 313 4.82 -19.64 12.73
N VAL A 314 3.90 -20.30 13.45
CA VAL A 314 3.10 -19.64 14.47
C VAL A 314 3.90 -19.60 15.76
N CYS A 315 4.17 -18.40 16.24
CA CYS A 315 4.98 -18.14 17.41
C CYS A 315 4.15 -17.60 18.58
N GLU A 316 4.78 -17.47 19.75
CA GLU A 316 4.19 -16.78 20.90
C GLU A 316 3.92 -15.32 20.63
N ARG A 317 4.92 -14.64 20.09
CA ARG A 317 4.90 -13.27 19.59
C ARG A 317 5.78 -13.23 18.34
N ASP A 318 5.24 -12.69 17.26
CA ASP A 318 5.93 -12.53 15.98
C ASP A 318 7.21 -11.68 16.12
N ASP A 319 7.17 -10.59 16.89
CA ASP A 319 8.28 -9.66 17.10
C ASP A 319 9.49 -10.35 17.75
N ASP A 320 9.26 -11.22 18.72
CA ASP A 320 10.33 -11.93 19.42
C ASP A 320 10.93 -13.02 18.51
N ALA A 321 10.08 -13.70 17.74
CA ALA A 321 10.54 -14.62 16.69
C ALA A 321 11.37 -13.88 15.61
N GLY A 322 10.92 -12.69 15.19
CA GLY A 322 11.62 -11.81 14.26
C GLY A 322 13.02 -11.45 14.74
N LYS A 323 13.16 -11.05 16.01
CA LYS A 323 14.49 -10.77 16.63
C LYS A 323 15.40 -12.00 16.62
N LEU A 324 14.86 -13.18 16.96
CA LEU A 324 15.64 -14.42 16.95
C LEU A 324 16.13 -14.77 15.55
N VAL A 325 15.27 -14.72 14.54
CA VAL A 325 15.63 -14.98 13.15
C VAL A 325 16.63 -13.94 12.63
N ARG A 326 16.43 -12.66 12.96
CA ARG A 326 17.34 -11.58 12.58
C ARG A 326 18.76 -11.82 13.12
N GLY A 327 18.89 -12.17 14.40
CA GLY A 327 20.20 -12.44 15.01
C GLY A 327 20.81 -13.77 14.55
N ARG A 328 20.05 -14.87 14.61
CA ARG A 328 20.55 -16.23 14.37
C ARG A 328 20.73 -16.55 12.89
N PHE A 329 19.73 -16.24 12.07
CA PHE A 329 19.75 -16.57 10.64
C PHE A 329 20.37 -15.42 9.82
N PHE A 330 19.93 -14.18 10.00
CA PHE A 330 20.39 -13.07 9.17
C PHE A 330 21.68 -12.40 9.67
N ARG A 331 22.14 -12.71 10.89
CA ARG A 331 23.32 -12.06 11.51
C ARG A 331 23.20 -10.53 11.50
N ASP A 332 22.03 -10.06 11.91
CA ASP A 332 21.62 -8.65 12.00
C ASP A 332 21.58 -7.88 10.67
N ARG A 333 21.62 -8.58 9.54
CA ARG A 333 21.39 -8.02 8.20
C ARG A 333 19.94 -8.14 7.78
N GLU A 334 19.54 -7.39 6.76
CA GLU A 334 18.21 -7.54 6.15
C GLU A 334 18.18 -8.62 5.06
N MET A 335 19.32 -8.90 4.45
CA MET A 335 19.43 -9.89 3.38
C MET A 335 20.58 -10.86 3.67
N ARG A 336 20.30 -12.15 3.44
CA ARG A 336 21.29 -13.22 3.52
C ARG A 336 21.45 -13.88 2.15
N VAL A 337 22.70 -14.05 1.74
CA VAL A 337 23.07 -14.83 0.58
C VAL A 337 23.50 -16.22 1.06
N LEU A 338 22.93 -17.27 0.47
CA LEU A 338 23.19 -18.67 0.76
C LEU A 338 24.12 -19.23 -0.30
N ASP A 339 25.25 -19.76 0.16
CA ASP A 339 26.26 -20.43 -0.66
C ASP A 339 26.79 -21.66 0.11
N PRO A 340 26.47 -22.90 -0.31
CA PRO A 340 25.69 -23.24 -1.50
C PRO A 340 24.19 -22.88 -1.37
N PRO A 341 23.45 -22.85 -2.48
CA PRO A 341 22.03 -22.56 -2.52
C PRO A 341 21.21 -23.74 -1.97
N VAL A 342 20.15 -23.44 -1.22
CA VAL A 342 19.31 -24.44 -0.55
C VAL A 342 17.96 -24.60 -1.22
N THR A 343 17.26 -25.69 -0.95
CA THR A 343 15.85 -25.86 -1.31
C THR A 343 14.95 -25.05 -0.38
N VAL A 344 13.71 -24.79 -0.80
CA VAL A 344 12.72 -24.11 0.05
C VAL A 344 12.44 -24.90 1.35
N GLY A 345 12.47 -26.24 1.30
CA GLY A 345 12.27 -27.08 2.48
C GLY A 345 13.40 -26.95 3.51
N GLU A 346 14.65 -26.97 3.03
CA GLU A 346 15.83 -26.74 3.89
C GLU A 346 15.81 -25.34 4.52
N LEU A 347 15.43 -24.31 3.74
CA LEU A 347 15.27 -22.96 4.27
C LEU A 347 14.22 -22.90 5.38
N VAL A 348 13.06 -23.54 5.20
CA VAL A 348 12.01 -23.58 6.23
C VAL A 348 12.52 -24.21 7.51
N GLU A 349 13.26 -25.31 7.43
CA GLU A 349 13.82 -25.96 8.63
C GLU A 349 14.91 -25.10 9.30
N GLU A 350 15.78 -24.42 8.54
CA GLU A 350 16.75 -23.48 9.12
C GLU A 350 16.08 -22.33 9.89
N VAL A 351 15.03 -21.73 9.32
CA VAL A 351 14.30 -20.62 9.97
C VAL A 351 13.53 -21.13 11.19
N LYS A 352 12.87 -22.29 11.07
CA LYS A 352 12.15 -22.94 12.17
C LYS A 352 13.04 -23.25 13.37
N GLU A 353 14.26 -23.75 13.13
CA GLU A 353 15.23 -24.02 14.20
C GLU A 353 15.62 -22.76 14.96
N CYS A 354 15.66 -21.60 14.29
CA CYS A 354 15.96 -20.31 14.94
C CYS A 354 14.89 -19.91 15.97
N VAL A 355 13.62 -20.28 15.74
CA VAL A 355 12.46 -19.87 16.53
C VAL A 355 11.87 -20.99 17.40
N LYS A 356 12.50 -22.17 17.44
CA LYS A 356 11.96 -23.35 18.14
C LYS A 356 11.54 -23.11 19.60
N GLU A 357 12.19 -22.16 20.27
CA GLU A 357 11.93 -21.81 21.67
C GLU A 357 10.63 -21.02 21.86
N VAL A 358 10.16 -20.34 20.82
CA VAL A 358 8.94 -19.51 20.83
C VAL A 358 7.89 -20.03 19.85
N LEU A 359 8.13 -21.19 19.22
CA LEU A 359 7.28 -21.78 18.19
C LEU A 359 6.14 -22.59 18.82
N LYS A 360 4.89 -22.26 18.47
CA LYS A 360 3.69 -22.98 18.88
C LYS A 360 3.30 -24.07 17.87
N CYS A 361 3.22 -23.72 16.60
CA CYS A 361 2.89 -24.67 15.54
C CYS A 361 3.43 -24.24 14.18
N VAL A 362 3.44 -25.17 13.23
CA VAL A 362 3.87 -24.93 11.85
C VAL A 362 2.78 -25.36 10.89
N TYR A 363 2.46 -24.50 9.94
CA TYR A 363 1.64 -24.84 8.78
C TYR A 363 2.53 -24.86 7.54
N HIS A 364 2.79 -26.05 7.00
CA HIS A 364 3.39 -26.19 5.68
C HIS A 364 2.30 -26.13 4.61
N LYS A 365 2.54 -25.42 3.51
CA LYS A 365 1.75 -25.69 2.30
C LYS A 365 2.30 -26.98 1.71
N ALA A 366 1.52 -28.06 1.80
CA ALA A 366 1.86 -29.31 1.15
C ALA A 366 1.90 -29.07 -0.36
N LYS A 367 3.09 -28.83 -0.92
CA LYS A 367 3.34 -29.25 -2.29
C LYS A 367 3.40 -30.76 -2.23
N GLU A 368 2.25 -31.40 -2.42
CA GLU A 368 2.24 -32.75 -2.99
C GLU A 368 3.04 -32.64 -4.29
N THR A 369 4.30 -33.00 -4.20
CA THR A 369 5.14 -33.25 -5.35
C THR A 369 4.59 -34.55 -5.90
N SER A 370 3.66 -34.45 -6.86
CA SER A 370 3.30 -35.57 -7.70
C SER A 370 4.59 -36.05 -8.38
N ALA A 371 4.99 -37.25 -7.99
CA ALA A 371 6.10 -38.02 -8.57
C ALA A 371 5.87 -38.35 -10.04
#